data_AF-A0A937KYR5-F1
#
_entry.id   AF-A0A937KYR5-F1
#
_cell.length_a   1.000
_cell.length_b   1.000
_cell.length_c   1.000
_cell.angle_alpha   90.00
_cell.angle_beta   90.00
_cell.angle_gamma   90.00
#
_symmetry.space_group_name_H-M   'P 1'
#
loop_
_entity.id
_entity.type
_entity.pdbx_description
1 polymer ?
#
loop_
_entity_poly.entity_id
_entity_poly.type
_entity_poly.pdbx_seq_one_letter_code
_entity_poly.pdbx_strand_id
1 'polypeptide(L)'
;MPEDKSVINVGSKVYAVNCASCHGIKLEGQKDWMSRLPNGMMPAPPHDETGHTWHHSDKYLFMITKYGIEKIIGEKYLNNMPAYEEILSDKEIIAVLSYIKSTWPPRIKKIHDQINSRSNK
;
A
#
# COMPACT_ATOMS: atom_id res chain seq x y z
N MET A 1 -15.60 -3.14 7.37
CA MET A 1 -15.05 -4.30 6.63
C MET A 1 -14.64 -3.83 5.23
N PRO A 2 -13.58 -4.39 4.63
CA PRO A 2 -12.88 -3.86 3.43
C PRO A 2 -13.66 -3.92 2.10
N GLU A 3 -14.97 -4.16 2.14
CA GLU A 3 -15.82 -4.29 0.93
C GLU A 3 -16.95 -3.25 0.87
N ASP A 4 -16.98 -2.30 1.82
CA ASP A 4 -17.94 -1.20 1.77
C ASP A 4 -17.65 -0.29 0.57
N LYS A 5 -18.60 -0.23 -0.38
CA LYS A 5 -18.48 0.57 -1.61
C LYS A 5 -18.21 2.05 -1.32
N SER A 6 -18.75 2.60 -0.23
CA SER A 6 -18.52 3.99 0.15
C SER A 6 -17.05 4.23 0.53
N VAL A 7 -16.47 3.32 1.31
CA VAL A 7 -15.06 3.36 1.72
C VAL A 7 -14.14 3.18 0.52
N ILE A 8 -14.45 2.22 -0.37
CA ILE A 8 -13.67 1.99 -1.61
C ILE A 8 -13.68 3.23 -2.51
N ASN A 9 -14.82 3.92 -2.64
CA ASN A 9 -14.93 5.13 -3.46
C ASN A 9 -14.19 6.34 -2.85
N VAL A 10 -14.11 6.43 -1.52
CA VAL A 10 -13.21 7.40 -0.88
C VAL A 10 -11.76 7.01 -1.16
N GLY A 11 -11.43 5.73 -0.98
CA GLY A 11 -10.10 5.20 -1.18
C GLY A 11 -9.54 5.42 -2.58
N SER A 12 -10.37 5.26 -3.62
CA SER A 12 -9.95 5.49 -5.01
C SER A 12 -9.58 6.95 -5.27
N LYS A 13 -10.30 7.90 -4.65
CA LYS A 13 -9.98 9.34 -4.74
C LYS A 13 -8.69 9.67 -4.00
N VAL A 14 -8.53 9.14 -2.78
CA VAL A 14 -7.29 9.28 -1.99
C VAL A 14 -6.11 8.71 -2.78
N TYR A 15 -6.27 7.54 -3.39
CA TYR A 15 -5.25 6.89 -4.23
C TYR A 15 -4.83 7.77 -5.40
N ALA A 16 -5.81 8.28 -6.17
CA ALA A 16 -5.54 9.08 -7.36
C ALA A 16 -4.75 10.35 -7.04
N VAL A 17 -5.02 10.99 -5.89
CA VAL A 17 -4.36 12.23 -5.47
C VAL A 17 -2.98 11.97 -4.87
N ASN A 18 -2.84 10.93 -4.04
CA ASN A 18 -1.66 10.78 -3.17
C ASN A 18 -0.71 9.67 -3.62
N CYS A 19 -1.20 8.64 -4.31
CA CYS A 19 -0.43 7.41 -4.55
C CYS A 19 -0.09 7.19 -6.02
N ALA A 20 -1.00 7.55 -6.93
CA ALA A 20 -0.94 7.20 -8.34
C ALA A 20 0.25 7.84 -9.10
N SER A 21 0.79 8.96 -8.61
CA SER A 21 1.96 9.61 -9.22
C SER A 21 3.21 8.72 -9.23
N CYS A 22 3.32 7.81 -8.25
CA CYS A 22 4.41 6.85 -8.14
C CYS A 22 3.96 5.43 -8.45
N HIS A 23 2.82 4.99 -7.91
CA HIS A 23 2.34 3.62 -8.03
C HIS A 23 1.48 3.36 -9.29
N GLY A 24 1.31 4.37 -10.15
CA GLY A 24 0.54 4.28 -11.39
C GLY A 24 -0.97 4.43 -11.18
N ILE A 25 -1.67 4.94 -12.20
CA ILE A 25 -3.13 5.17 -12.12
C ILE A 25 -3.91 3.86 -12.04
N LYS A 26 -3.36 2.78 -12.60
CA LYS A 26 -3.91 1.43 -12.62
C LYS A 26 -3.22 0.50 -11.62
N LEU A 27 -2.51 1.04 -10.64
CA LEU A 27 -1.77 0.28 -9.62
C LEU A 27 -0.59 -0.53 -10.19
N GLU A 28 -0.15 -0.23 -11.40
CA GLU A 28 0.85 -0.99 -12.16
C GLU A 28 2.29 -0.79 -11.67
N GLY A 29 2.52 0.18 -10.78
CA GLY A 29 3.84 0.53 -10.29
C GLY A 29 4.75 1.12 -11.37
N GLN A 30 6.02 1.27 -11.03
CA GLN A 30 7.05 1.67 -11.97
C GLN A 30 7.63 0.45 -12.71
N LYS A 31 8.13 0.68 -13.93
CA LYS A 31 8.83 -0.37 -14.68
C LYS A 31 10.05 -0.86 -13.90
N ASP A 32 10.35 -2.16 -14.04
CA ASP A 32 11.53 -2.81 -13.45
C ASP A 32 11.62 -2.62 -11.93
N TRP A 33 10.46 -2.57 -11.23
CA TRP A 33 10.34 -2.24 -9.80
C TRP A 33 11.15 -3.13 -8.84
N MET A 34 11.59 -4.30 -9.29
CA MET A 34 12.45 -5.20 -8.50
C MET A 34 13.94 -4.88 -8.63
N SER A 35 14.33 -3.92 -9.48
CA SER A 35 15.72 -3.49 -9.68
C SER A 35 15.92 -2.07 -9.16
N ARG A 36 17.07 -1.83 -8.51
CA ARG A 36 17.40 -0.49 -8.02
C ARG A 36 17.58 0.49 -9.17
N LEU A 37 17.13 1.71 -8.97
CA LEU A 37 17.42 2.87 -9.81
C LEU A 37 18.89 3.27 -9.68
N PRO A 38 19.44 4.07 -10.62
CA PRO A 38 20.83 4.57 -10.54
C PRO A 38 21.16 5.32 -9.25
N ASN A 39 20.16 5.93 -8.61
CA ASN A 39 20.31 6.61 -7.32
C ASN A 39 20.25 5.66 -6.11
N GLY A 40 20.18 4.34 -6.33
CA GLY A 40 20.16 3.31 -5.29
C GLY A 40 18.78 3.00 -4.70
N MET A 41 17.73 3.75 -5.02
CA MET A 41 16.37 3.54 -4.52
C MET A 41 15.66 2.38 -5.24
N MET A 42 14.71 1.76 -4.55
CA MET A 42 13.74 0.86 -5.20
C MET A 42 12.63 1.69 -5.86
N PRO A 43 12.22 1.40 -7.10
CA PRO A 43 11.05 2.00 -7.70
C PRO A 43 9.77 1.65 -6.92
N ALA A 44 8.71 2.43 -7.12
CA ALA A 44 7.42 2.16 -6.52
C ALA A 44 6.85 0.83 -7.05
N PRO A 45 6.57 -0.15 -6.19
CA PRO A 45 6.06 -1.45 -6.59
C PRO A 45 4.61 -1.36 -7.09
N PRO A 46 4.16 -2.30 -7.94
CA PRO A 46 2.76 -2.47 -8.25
C PRO A 46 1.96 -2.74 -6.98
N HIS A 47 0.75 -2.19 -6.94
CA HIS A 47 -0.24 -2.48 -5.91
C HIS A 47 -1.31 -3.47 -6.41
N ASP A 48 -1.22 -3.93 -7.65
CA ASP A 48 -2.04 -5.01 -8.20
C ASP A 48 -1.53 -6.42 -7.82
N GLU A 49 -2.05 -7.45 -8.48
CA GLU A 49 -1.69 -8.85 -8.27
C GLU A 49 -0.23 -9.20 -8.57
N THR A 50 0.46 -8.39 -9.38
CA THR A 50 1.86 -8.63 -9.80
C THR A 50 2.88 -8.09 -8.80
N GLY A 51 2.43 -7.25 -7.88
CA GLY A 51 3.26 -6.68 -6.82
C GLY A 51 3.36 -7.55 -5.57
N HIS A 52 3.94 -6.97 -4.53
CA HIS A 52 4.18 -7.64 -3.25
C HIS A 52 3.33 -7.12 -2.07
N THR A 53 2.50 -6.11 -2.28
CA THR A 53 1.77 -5.43 -1.19
C THR A 53 0.91 -6.39 -0.38
N TRP A 54 0.23 -7.34 -1.04
CA TRP A 54 -0.63 -8.34 -0.42
C TRP A 54 0.12 -9.41 0.39
N HIS A 55 1.46 -9.41 0.43
CA HIS A 55 2.24 -10.26 1.32
C HIS A 55 2.29 -9.74 2.76
N HIS A 56 1.88 -8.49 3.00
CA HIS A 56 1.95 -7.84 4.30
C HIS A 56 0.56 -7.67 4.90
N SER A 57 0.46 -7.63 6.23
CA SER A 57 -0.84 -7.49 6.90
C SER A 57 -1.39 -6.06 6.84
N ASP A 58 -2.71 -5.91 6.99
CA ASP A 58 -3.41 -4.61 7.07
C ASP A 58 -2.73 -3.69 8.09
N LYS A 59 -2.38 -4.21 9.27
CA LYS A 59 -1.69 -3.46 10.32
C LYS A 59 -0.33 -2.96 9.85
N TYR A 60 0.47 -3.82 9.23
CA TYR A 60 1.79 -3.43 8.73
C TYR A 60 1.69 -2.38 7.62
N LEU A 61 0.79 -2.58 6.66
CA LEU A 61 0.54 -1.65 5.56
C LEU A 61 0.06 -0.29 6.07
N PHE A 62 -0.85 -0.27 7.05
CA PHE A 62 -1.29 0.96 7.70
C PHE A 62 -0.13 1.68 8.37
N MET A 63 0.69 0.96 9.14
CA MET A 63 1.81 1.54 9.88
C MET A 63 2.88 2.11 8.94
N ILE A 64 3.25 1.40 7.87
CA ILE A 64 4.18 1.93 6.85
C ILE A 64 3.61 3.18 6.20
N THR A 65 2.34 3.16 5.79
CA THR A 65 1.73 4.29 5.09
C THR A 65 1.67 5.51 6.00
N LYS A 66 1.26 5.32 7.25
CA LYS A 66 1.13 6.42 8.21
C LYS A 66 2.51 6.96 8.61
N TYR A 67 3.40 6.08 9.06
CA TYR A 67 4.60 6.47 9.79
C TYR A 67 5.90 6.41 8.96
N GLY A 68 5.86 5.87 7.75
CA GLY A 68 7.03 5.63 6.91
C GLY A 68 7.79 4.37 7.31
N ILE A 69 8.53 3.79 6.35
CA ILE A 69 9.28 2.54 6.56
C ILE A 69 10.35 2.65 7.66
N GLU A 70 11.04 3.79 7.74
CA GLU A 70 12.13 4.05 8.70
C GLU A 70 11.64 3.96 10.16
N LYS A 71 10.40 4.43 10.43
CA LYS A 71 9.77 4.32 11.77
C LYS A 71 9.41 2.88 12.13
N ILE A 72 9.25 1.99 11.14
CA ILE A 72 8.97 0.57 11.35
C ILE A 72 10.24 -0.24 11.57
N ILE A 73 11.31 0.06 10.83
CA ILE A 73 12.58 -0.69 10.92
C ILE A 73 13.56 -0.10 11.95
N GLY A 74 13.35 1.14 12.39
CA GLY A 74 14.18 1.80 13.41
C GLY A 74 15.52 2.33 12.90
N GLU A 75 15.74 2.34 11.59
CA GLU A 75 16.96 2.82 10.94
C GLU A 75 16.65 3.61 9.67
N LYS A 76 17.65 4.35 9.18
CA LYS A 76 17.51 5.09 7.92
C LYS A 76 17.45 4.11 6.75
N TYR A 77 16.52 4.35 5.83
CA TYR A 77 16.34 3.53 4.65
C TYR A 77 16.04 4.40 3.45
N LEU A 78 16.88 4.29 2.42
CA LEU A 78 16.77 5.10 1.22
C LEU A 78 15.50 4.74 0.43
N ASN A 79 14.50 5.60 0.48
CA ASN A 79 13.22 5.43 -0.21
C ASN A 79 12.56 6.78 -0.54
N ASN A 80 11.60 6.75 -1.46
CA ASN A 80 10.81 7.92 -1.89
C ASN A 80 9.34 7.86 -1.46
N MET A 81 8.97 6.95 -0.55
CA MET A 81 7.61 6.82 -0.07
C MET A 81 7.42 7.74 1.15
N PRO A 82 6.62 8.83 1.04
CA PRO A 82 6.42 9.73 2.16
C PRO A 82 5.62 9.05 3.28
N ALA A 83 5.83 9.51 4.51
CA ALA A 83 4.95 9.21 5.63
C ALA A 83 3.71 10.13 5.56
N TYR A 84 2.52 9.57 5.79
CA TYR A 84 1.25 10.30 5.65
C TYR A 84 0.62 10.73 6.98
N GLU A 85 1.30 10.57 8.12
CA GLU A 85 0.82 10.88 9.48
C GLU A 85 0.14 12.27 9.58
N GLU A 86 0.74 13.28 8.95
CA GLU A 86 0.26 14.67 8.95
C GLU A 86 -0.48 15.06 7.65
N ILE A 87 -0.70 14.12 6.74
CA ILE A 87 -1.27 14.37 5.39
C ILE A 87 -2.66 13.71 5.24
N LEU A 88 -2.80 12.47 5.73
CA LEU A 88 -4.03 11.70 5.63
C LEU A 88 -4.50 11.27 7.02
N SER A 89 -5.80 11.34 7.24
CA SER A 89 -6.41 10.76 8.44
C SER A 89 -6.34 9.23 8.41
N ASP A 90 -6.45 8.59 9.58
CA ASP A 90 -6.50 7.13 9.69
C ASP A 90 -7.62 6.51 8.82
N LYS A 91 -8.75 7.21 8.71
CA LYS A 91 -9.87 6.77 7.87
C LYS A 91 -9.53 6.80 6.39
N GLU A 92 -8.77 7.80 5.93
CA GLU A 92 -8.31 7.89 4.54
C GLU A 92 -7.24 6.85 4.23
N ILE A 93 -6.32 6.58 5.16
CA ILE A 93 -5.34 5.50 5.02
C ILE A 93 -6.05 4.14 4.94
N ILE A 94 -7.03 3.88 5.81
CA ILE A 94 -7.84 2.66 5.74
C ILE A 94 -8.62 2.59 4.42
N ALA A 95 -9.17 3.72 3.96
CA ALA A 95 -9.92 3.77 2.71
C ALA A 95 -9.04 3.45 1.49
N VAL A 96 -7.85 4.04 1.38
CA VAL A 96 -6.93 3.77 0.25
C VAL A 96 -6.43 2.33 0.26
N LEU A 97 -6.10 1.77 1.42
CA LEU A 97 -5.72 0.35 1.53
C LEU A 97 -6.89 -0.58 1.18
N SER A 98 -8.13 -0.21 1.56
CA SER A 98 -9.33 -0.96 1.17
C SER A 98 -9.55 -0.90 -0.35
N TYR A 99 -9.33 0.25 -0.98
CA TYR A 99 -9.39 0.39 -2.44
C TYR A 99 -8.35 -0.50 -3.12
N ILE A 100 -7.08 -0.45 -2.70
CA ILE A 100 -6.01 -1.31 -3.23
C ILE A 100 -6.41 -2.79 -3.10
N LYS A 101 -6.81 -3.22 -1.91
CA LYS A 101 -7.25 -4.60 -1.68
C LYS A 101 -8.44 -4.99 -2.56
N SER A 102 -9.33 -4.06 -2.86
CA SER A 102 -10.52 -4.32 -3.68
C SER A 102 -10.19 -4.68 -5.14
N THR A 103 -9.04 -4.27 -5.66
CA THR A 103 -8.62 -4.56 -7.05
C THR A 103 -8.05 -5.97 -7.22
N TRP A 104 -7.62 -6.61 -6.13
CA TRP A 104 -7.02 -7.93 -6.20
C TRP A 104 -8.02 -9.03 -6.59
N PRO A 105 -7.57 -10.08 -7.29
CA PRO A 105 -8.35 -11.28 -7.52
C PRO A 105 -8.84 -11.91 -6.21
N PRO A 106 -9.98 -12.62 -6.23
CA PRO A 106 -10.50 -13.32 -5.06
C PRO A 106 -9.48 -14.24 -4.36
N ARG A 107 -8.61 -14.90 -5.13
CA ARG A 107 -7.55 -15.76 -4.60
C ARG A 107 -6.55 -14.98 -3.74
N ILE A 108 -6.10 -13.81 -4.20
CA ILE A 108 -5.12 -12.98 -3.48
C ILE A 108 -5.77 -12.36 -2.24
N LYS A 109 -7.02 -11.87 -2.35
CA LYS A 109 -7.78 -11.39 -1.18
C LYS A 109 -7.83 -12.45 -0.08
N LYS A 110 -8.15 -13.70 -0.44
CA LYS A 110 -8.20 -14.82 0.50
C LYS A 110 -6.84 -15.10 1.17
N ILE A 111 -5.74 -15.05 0.43
CA ILE A 111 -4.39 -15.23 0.98
C ILE A 111 -4.08 -14.10 1.97
N HIS A 112 -4.35 -12.86 1.58
CA HIS A 112 -4.11 -11.71 2.44
C HIS A 112 -4.99 -11.72 3.71
N ASP A 113 -6.24 -12.18 3.62
CA ASP A 113 -7.08 -12.38 4.80
C ASP A 113 -6.51 -13.44 5.76
N GLN A 114 -5.89 -14.51 5.22
CA GLN A 114 -5.17 -15.48 6.04
C GLN A 114 -3.94 -14.86 6.72
N ILE A 115 -3.17 -14.02 6.02
CA ILE A 115 -2.03 -13.27 6.59
C ILE A 115 -2.54 -12.41 7.75
N ASN A 116 -3.60 -11.64 7.55
CA ASN A 116 -4.21 -10.80 8.60
C ASN A 116 -4.63 -11.62 9.82
N SER A 117 -5.26 -12.79 9.61
CA SER A 117 -5.68 -13.66 10.72
C SER A 117 -4.51 -14.19 11.56
N ARG A 118 -3.32 -14.35 10.95
CA ARG A 118 -2.11 -14.84 11.61
C ARG A 118 -1.37 -13.72 12.34
N SER A 119 -1.37 -12.52 11.78
CA SER A 119 -0.74 -11.33 12.39
C SER A 119 -1.51 -10.72 13.55
N ASN A 120 -2.79 -11.09 13.72
CA ASN A 120 -3.65 -10.65 14.82
C ASN A 120 -3.64 -11.62 16.03
N LYS A 121 -2.86 -12.70 15.96
CA LYS A 121 -2.57 -13.59 17.11
C LYS A 121 -1.31 -13.10 17.81
#